data_AF-A0A418BVB4-F1
#
_entry.id   AF-A0A418BVB4-F1
#
_cell.length_a   1.000
_cell.length_b   1.000
_cell.length_c   1.000
_cell.angle_alpha   90.00
_cell.angle_beta   90.00
_cell.angle_gamma   90.00
#
_symmetry.space_group_name_H-M   'P 1'
#
loop_
_entity.id
_entity.type
_entity.pdbx_description
1 polymer ?
#
loop_
_entity_poly.entity_id
_entity_poly.type
_entity_poly.pdbx_seq_one_letter_code
_entity_poly.pdbx_strand_id
1 'polypeptide(L)'
;EIQSMTERDFLAKTNVELAFVRPASPTAMHSRVTPPVNCPSWVCCLLPCIMRTEGMRLYTNHSPKEVNVMRTGDTVAADCRLLECSEDFTVDLSALANEKLPRVCSVECTDKENGVLSRNMVFMASAVVKGDAIGVVVATGDNTVWGQLISNHKWPLVTDVSNAESERFIGNKA
;
A
#
# COMPACT_ATOMS: atom_id res chain seq x y z
N GLU A 1 0.19 -18.02 -1.62
CA GLU A 1 0.69 -17.04 -2.60
C GLU A 1 0.39 -15.63 -2.10
N ILE A 2 1.11 -14.60 -2.55
CA ILE A 2 0.83 -13.21 -2.12
C ILE A 2 -0.58 -12.78 -2.57
N GLN A 3 -1.04 -13.32 -3.70
CA GLN A 3 -2.39 -13.23 -4.23
C GLN A 3 -3.45 -14.03 -3.44
N SER A 4 -3.05 -14.76 -2.40
CA SER A 4 -3.96 -15.53 -1.52
C SER A 4 -3.86 -15.06 -0.06
N MET A 5 -3.26 -13.88 0.18
CA MET A 5 -3.12 -13.34 1.53
C MET A 5 -4.32 -12.47 1.88
N THR A 6 -4.88 -12.70 3.07
CA THR A 6 -5.94 -11.84 3.61
C THR A 6 -5.41 -10.44 3.85
N GLU A 7 -6.29 -9.45 3.78
CA GLU A 7 -5.95 -8.07 4.12
C GLU A 7 -5.39 -7.97 5.55
N ARG A 8 -5.96 -8.74 6.49
CA ARG A 8 -5.47 -8.82 7.87
C ARG A 8 -4.07 -9.40 7.94
N ASP A 9 -3.77 -10.47 7.22
CA ASP A 9 -2.43 -11.07 7.22
C ASP A 9 -1.41 -10.14 6.56
N PHE A 10 -1.81 -9.40 5.53
CA PHE A 10 -0.97 -8.40 4.88
C PHE A 10 -0.64 -7.24 5.83
N LEU A 11 -1.64 -6.74 6.55
CA LEU A 11 -1.50 -5.68 7.54
C LEU A 11 -0.78 -6.14 8.82
N ALA A 12 -1.00 -7.39 9.23
CA ALA A 12 -0.33 -8.00 10.38
C ALA A 12 1.17 -8.21 10.11
N LYS A 13 1.56 -8.63 8.89
CA LYS A 13 2.99 -8.71 8.50
C LYS A 13 3.68 -7.35 8.48
N THR A 14 2.92 -6.28 8.38
CA THR A 14 3.41 -4.90 8.34
C THR A 14 3.17 -4.15 9.65
N ASN A 15 2.73 -4.85 10.70
CA ASN A 15 2.44 -4.33 12.04
C ASN A 15 1.40 -3.19 12.06
N VAL A 16 0.62 -3.01 11.01
CA VAL A 16 -0.49 -2.06 10.97
C VAL A 16 -1.72 -2.79 11.52
N GLU A 17 -1.90 -2.77 12.84
CA GLU A 17 -3.20 -3.18 13.39
C GLU A 17 -4.25 -2.20 12.86
N LEU A 18 -5.39 -2.74 12.38
CA LEU A 18 -6.57 -1.99 11.97
C LEU A 18 -7.13 -1.23 13.19
N ALA A 19 -6.47 -0.15 13.59
CA ALA A 19 -7.06 0.84 14.45
C ALA A 19 -8.22 1.41 13.65
N PHE A 20 -9.43 0.98 14.00
CA PHE A 20 -10.68 1.59 13.59
C PHE A 20 -10.56 3.07 13.97
N VAL A 21 -10.12 3.91 13.04
CA VAL A 21 -10.16 5.36 13.21
C VAL A 21 -11.63 5.72 13.15
N ARG A 22 -12.32 5.63 14.29
CA ARG A 22 -13.54 6.41 14.48
C ARG A 22 -13.11 7.86 14.23
N PRO A 23 -13.76 8.61 13.33
CA PRO A 23 -13.42 10.00 13.12
C PRO A 23 -13.60 10.73 14.45
N ALA A 24 -12.49 11.02 15.12
CA ALA A 24 -12.48 11.87 16.29
C ALA A 24 -12.65 13.30 15.79
N SER A 25 -13.92 13.69 15.61
CA SER A 25 -14.38 15.04 15.24
C SER A 25 -14.05 15.52 13.80
N PRO A 26 -14.93 16.32 13.17
CA PRO A 26 -14.74 16.85 11.81
C PRO A 26 -13.74 18.03 11.75
N THR A 27 -12.88 18.23 12.75
CA THR A 27 -12.05 19.45 12.88
C THR A 27 -10.59 19.16 13.21
N ALA A 28 -9.96 18.22 12.51
CA ALA A 28 -8.52 17.97 12.68
C ALA A 28 -7.80 17.75 11.34
N MET A 29 -8.02 18.63 10.37
CA MET A 29 -6.98 18.85 9.35
C MET A 29 -5.79 19.54 10.01
N HIS A 30 -4.60 19.20 9.50
CA HIS A 30 -3.24 19.60 9.91
C HIS A 30 -2.59 18.67 10.95
N SER A 31 -1.70 17.80 10.46
CA SER A 31 -0.58 17.25 11.24
C SER A 31 0.22 18.41 11.83
N ARG A 32 -0.19 18.91 13.00
CA ARG A 32 0.63 19.86 13.76
C ARG A 32 1.73 19.06 14.43
N VAL A 33 2.97 19.36 14.05
CA VAL A 33 4.13 19.02 14.87
C VAL A 33 3.86 19.60 16.25
N THR A 34 3.71 18.74 17.27
CA THR A 34 3.56 19.21 18.64
C THR A 34 4.79 20.03 19.00
N PRO A 35 4.64 21.17 19.69
CA PRO A 35 5.79 21.94 20.13
C PRO A 35 6.72 21.04 20.95
N PRO A 36 8.05 21.21 20.85
CA PRO A 36 9.00 20.35 21.54
C PRO A 36 8.66 20.29 23.03
N VAL A 37 8.38 19.09 23.52
CA VAL A 37 8.14 18.84 24.94
C VAL A 37 9.42 19.15 25.70
N ASN A 38 9.31 20.01 26.72
CA ASN A 38 10.42 20.41 27.55
C ASN A 38 10.80 19.25 28.48
N CYS A 39 11.62 18.33 27.98
CA CYS A 39 12.04 17.14 28.68
C CYS A 39 13.35 17.42 29.46
N PRO A 40 13.44 17.04 30.74
CA PRO A 40 14.68 17.15 31.51
C PRO A 40 15.83 16.44 30.80
N SER A 41 17.04 17.01 30.85
CA SER A 41 18.23 16.49 30.16
C SER A 41 18.53 15.01 30.47
N TRP A 42 18.23 14.56 31.70
CA TRP A 42 18.40 13.16 32.09
C TRP A 42 17.45 12.21 31.36
N VAL A 43 16.26 12.66 30.95
CA VAL A 43 15.32 11.86 30.13
C VAL A 43 15.89 11.69 28.72
N CYS A 44 16.46 12.74 28.12
CA CYS A 44 17.12 12.65 26.81
C CYS A 44 18.29 11.65 26.81
N CYS A 45 19.07 11.60 27.90
CA CYS A 45 20.15 10.62 28.05
C CYS A 45 19.66 9.17 28.20
N LEU A 46 18.42 8.97 28.65
CA LEU A 46 17.79 7.65 28.75
C LEU A 46 17.03 7.24 27.49
N LEU A 47 16.74 8.15 26.56
CA LEU A 47 16.03 7.84 25.31
C LEU A 47 16.67 6.67 24.54
N PRO A 48 18.00 6.56 24.35
CA PRO A 48 18.59 5.41 23.67
C PRO A 48 18.29 4.07 24.36
N CYS A 49 18.16 4.06 25.68
CA CYS A 49 17.83 2.89 26.47
C CYS A 49 16.33 2.58 26.41
N ILE A 50 15.48 3.61 26.52
CA ILE A 50 14.02 3.50 26.41
C ILE A 50 13.61 3.00 25.02
N MET A 51 14.22 3.53 23.95
CA MET A 51 14.00 3.08 22.57
C MET A 51 14.49 1.66 22.30
N ARG A 52 15.33 1.09 23.18
CA ARG A 52 15.79 -0.31 23.10
C ARG A 52 14.86 -1.29 23.81
N THR A 53 13.95 -0.80 24.66
CA THR A 53 12.96 -1.67 25.32
C THR A 53 12.07 -2.34 24.29
N GLU A 54 11.65 -3.56 24.58
CA GLU A 54 10.82 -4.36 23.68
C GLU A 54 9.49 -3.65 23.36
N GLY A 55 8.86 -3.04 24.38
CA GLY A 55 7.65 -2.25 24.19
C GLY A 55 7.84 -1.06 23.23
N MET A 56 8.95 -0.32 23.33
CA MET A 56 9.18 0.83 22.45
C MET A 56 9.58 0.42 21.03
N ARG A 57 10.28 -0.72 20.87
CA ARG A 57 10.57 -1.31 19.56
C ARG A 57 9.28 -1.77 18.87
N LEU A 58 8.40 -2.45 19.61
CA LEU A 58 7.08 -2.83 19.11
C LEU A 58 6.29 -1.58 18.72
N TYR A 59 6.22 -0.56 19.57
CA TYR A 59 5.55 0.71 19.26
C TYR A 59 6.07 1.35 17.97
N THR A 60 7.39 1.47 17.82
CA THR A 60 8.04 2.08 16.63
C THR A 60 7.81 1.25 15.36
N ASN A 61 7.64 -0.07 15.51
CA ASN A 61 7.32 -0.96 14.39
C ASN A 61 5.84 -0.91 14.00
N HIS A 62 4.94 -0.66 14.94
CA HIS A 62 3.49 -0.56 14.70
C HIS A 62 3.04 0.86 14.34
N SER A 63 3.85 1.88 14.64
CA SER A 63 3.52 3.26 14.27
C SER A 63 3.68 3.45 12.76
N PRO A 64 2.65 3.94 12.04
CA PRO A 64 2.77 4.28 10.64
C PRO A 64 3.81 5.39 10.46
N LYS A 65 4.85 5.12 9.67
CA LYS A 65 6.03 6.00 9.59
C LYS A 65 5.87 7.08 8.54
N GLU A 66 5.13 6.79 7.47
CA GLU A 66 5.02 7.65 6.30
C GLU A 66 3.59 7.63 5.73
N VAL A 67 3.19 8.77 5.18
CA VAL A 67 1.93 8.97 4.48
C VAL A 67 2.27 9.34 3.05
N ASN A 68 1.62 8.71 2.09
CA ASN A 68 1.79 8.97 0.67
C ASN A 68 0.58 9.74 0.13
N VAL A 69 0.85 10.85 -0.55
CA VAL A 69 -0.16 11.65 -1.25
C VAL A 69 -0.04 11.35 -2.72
N MET A 70 -1.11 10.84 -3.30
CA MET A 70 -1.17 10.35 -4.67
C MET A 70 -2.08 11.26 -5.49
N ARG A 71 -1.60 11.72 -6.64
CA ARG A 71 -2.37 12.51 -7.60
C ARG A 71 -2.42 11.83 -8.96
N THR A 72 -3.33 12.30 -9.79
CA THR A 72 -3.46 11.83 -11.17
C THR A 72 -2.14 11.97 -11.93
N GLY A 73 -1.70 10.88 -12.56
CA GLY A 73 -0.43 10.79 -13.29
C GLY A 73 0.76 10.33 -12.45
N ASP A 74 0.61 10.24 -11.13
CA ASP A 74 1.68 9.73 -10.26
C ASP A 74 1.80 8.22 -10.34
N THR A 75 3.02 7.73 -10.17
CA THR A 75 3.28 6.32 -9.91
C THR A 75 3.43 6.09 -8.41
N VAL A 76 2.76 5.09 -7.90
CA VAL A 76 2.78 4.78 -6.48
C VAL A 76 4.13 4.16 -6.08
N ALA A 77 4.80 4.77 -5.12
CA ALA A 77 6.16 4.40 -4.70
C ALA A 77 6.23 3.23 -3.70
N ALA A 78 5.14 2.93 -3.00
CA ALA A 78 5.08 1.95 -1.91
C ALA A 78 3.67 1.38 -1.78
N ASP A 79 3.52 0.21 -1.16
CA ASP A 79 2.19 -0.34 -0.90
C ASP A 79 1.51 0.47 0.20
N CYS A 80 0.33 1.00 -0.10
CA CYS A 80 -0.41 1.91 0.76
C CYS A 80 -1.83 1.42 1.02
N ARG A 81 -2.33 1.66 2.22
CA ARG A 81 -3.75 1.57 2.54
C ARG A 81 -4.37 2.96 2.47
N LEU A 82 -5.47 3.11 1.74
CA LEU A 82 -6.16 4.38 1.60
C LEU A 82 -6.80 4.82 2.92
N LEU A 83 -6.61 6.09 3.26
CA LEU A 83 -7.28 6.78 4.37
C LEU A 83 -8.36 7.71 3.84
N GLU A 84 -8.05 8.43 2.76
CA GLU A 84 -8.96 9.34 2.07
C GLU A 84 -8.75 9.18 0.57
N CYS A 85 -9.82 9.17 -0.21
CA CYS A 85 -9.73 9.17 -1.67
C CYS A 85 -10.91 9.91 -2.29
N SER A 86 -10.69 10.47 -3.47
CA SER A 86 -11.75 11.01 -4.32
C SER A 86 -12.71 9.90 -4.77
N GLU A 87 -13.98 10.20 -5.03
CA GLU A 87 -14.98 9.20 -5.45
C GLU A 87 -14.62 8.52 -6.79
N ASP A 88 -13.86 9.20 -7.62
CA ASP A 88 -13.40 8.74 -8.93
C ASP A 88 -11.93 8.29 -8.91
N PHE A 89 -11.34 8.11 -7.73
CA PHE A 89 -9.95 7.69 -7.59
C PHE A 89 -9.76 6.31 -8.23
N THR A 90 -8.92 6.25 -9.25
CA THR A 90 -8.78 5.08 -10.12
C THR A 90 -7.30 4.79 -10.37
N VAL A 91 -6.93 3.53 -10.23
CA VAL A 91 -5.54 3.05 -10.35
C VAL A 91 -5.44 1.98 -11.42
N ASP A 92 -4.38 2.02 -12.21
CA ASP A 92 -4.02 0.96 -13.15
C ASP A 92 -3.23 -0.14 -12.44
N LEU A 93 -3.82 -1.35 -12.42
CA LEU A 93 -3.24 -2.57 -11.88
C LEU A 93 -2.94 -3.60 -12.99
N SER A 94 -2.91 -3.18 -14.25
CA SER A 94 -2.59 -4.03 -15.40
C SER A 94 -1.25 -4.74 -15.22
N ALA A 95 -0.25 -4.02 -14.72
CA ALA A 95 1.06 -4.58 -14.45
C ALA A 95 1.01 -5.61 -13.31
N LEU A 96 0.35 -5.33 -12.18
CA LEU A 96 0.45 -6.18 -10.99
C LEU A 96 -0.56 -7.33 -10.93
N ALA A 97 -1.80 -7.08 -11.34
CA ALA A 97 -2.92 -8.02 -11.19
C ALA A 97 -3.47 -8.53 -12.53
N ASN A 98 -2.86 -8.10 -13.65
CA ASN A 98 -3.33 -8.40 -15.00
C ASN A 98 -4.79 -7.96 -15.24
N GLU A 99 -5.21 -6.88 -14.58
CA GLU A 99 -6.51 -6.27 -14.79
C GLU A 99 -6.53 -5.48 -16.10
N LYS A 100 -7.51 -5.75 -16.96
CA LYS A 100 -7.65 -5.07 -18.24
C LYS A 100 -8.13 -3.62 -18.11
N LEU A 101 -8.86 -3.33 -17.05
CA LEU A 101 -9.48 -2.03 -16.82
C LEU A 101 -8.94 -1.44 -15.52
N PRO A 102 -8.71 -0.12 -15.48
CA PRO A 102 -8.36 0.57 -14.25
C PRO A 102 -9.42 0.32 -13.16
N ARG A 103 -8.95 0.11 -11.93
CA ARG A 103 -9.80 -0.21 -10.79
C ARG A 103 -10.16 1.06 -10.04
N VAL A 104 -11.45 1.25 -9.78
CA VAL A 104 -11.93 2.31 -8.87
C VAL A 104 -11.65 1.88 -7.44
N CYS A 105 -11.00 2.75 -6.69
CA CYS A 105 -10.55 2.53 -5.32
C CYS A 105 -11.52 3.17 -4.31
N SER A 106 -11.51 2.69 -3.07
CA SER A 106 -12.37 3.19 -1.98
C SER A 106 -11.68 3.01 -0.64
N VAL A 107 -11.96 3.86 0.36
CA VAL A 107 -11.38 3.74 1.71
C VAL A 107 -11.82 2.45 2.43
N GLU A 108 -13.04 1.99 2.16
CA GLU A 108 -13.60 0.79 2.77
C GLU A 108 -13.00 -0.51 2.21
N CYS A 109 -12.75 -1.48 3.08
CA CYS A 109 -12.32 -2.81 2.67
C CYS A 109 -13.46 -3.54 1.96
N THR A 110 -13.23 -3.92 0.71
CA THR A 110 -14.20 -4.65 -0.11
C THR A 110 -13.95 -6.15 -0.12
N ASP A 111 -12.70 -6.58 0.11
CA ASP A 111 -12.32 -8.00 0.12
C ASP A 111 -11.44 -8.30 1.32
N LYS A 112 -11.97 -9.11 2.24
CA LYS A 112 -11.27 -9.51 3.47
C LYS A 112 -10.35 -10.72 3.24
N GLU A 113 -10.64 -11.54 2.24
CA GLU A 113 -9.93 -12.79 1.98
C GLU A 113 -8.71 -12.56 1.09
N ASN A 114 -8.79 -11.59 0.18
CA ASN A 114 -7.69 -11.24 -0.70
C ASN A 114 -7.38 -9.74 -0.67
N GLY A 115 -6.34 -9.36 0.07
CA GLY A 115 -5.93 -7.97 0.23
C GLY A 115 -5.53 -7.30 -1.10
N VAL A 116 -5.05 -8.07 -2.08
CA VAL A 116 -4.66 -7.56 -3.41
C VAL A 116 -5.89 -7.14 -4.24
N LEU A 117 -7.03 -7.80 -4.03
CA LEU A 117 -8.29 -7.50 -4.72
C LEU A 117 -9.11 -6.41 -4.03
N SER A 118 -8.77 -6.07 -2.78
CA SER A 118 -9.48 -5.04 -2.05
C SER A 118 -9.22 -3.65 -2.63
N ARG A 119 -10.27 -2.81 -2.67
CA ARG A 119 -10.24 -1.47 -3.27
C ARG A 119 -9.60 -0.40 -2.41
N ASN A 120 -9.32 -0.70 -1.14
CA ASN A 120 -8.67 0.18 -0.18
C ASN A 120 -7.15 0.03 -0.11
N MET A 121 -6.58 -0.79 -0.99
CA MET A 121 -5.15 -1.02 -1.10
C MET A 121 -4.65 -0.53 -2.46
N VAL A 122 -3.51 0.13 -2.45
CA VAL A 122 -2.80 0.58 -3.65
C VAL A 122 -1.38 0.10 -3.56
N PHE A 123 -0.83 -0.40 -4.67
CA PHE A 123 0.44 -1.12 -4.66
C PHE A 123 1.56 -0.33 -5.34
N MET A 124 2.80 -0.64 -4.97
CA MET A 124 3.98 -0.11 -5.64
C MET A 124 3.92 -0.38 -7.15
N ALA A 125 4.40 0.57 -7.94
CA ALA A 125 4.44 0.56 -9.41
C ALA A 125 3.07 0.64 -10.12
N SER A 126 1.98 0.82 -9.36
CA SER A 126 0.67 1.15 -9.94
C SER A 126 0.61 2.61 -10.37
N ALA A 127 -0.04 2.91 -11.49
CA ALA A 127 -0.21 4.28 -11.98
C ALA A 127 -1.59 4.84 -11.58
N VAL A 128 -1.62 6.07 -11.08
CA VAL A 128 -2.89 6.75 -10.77
C VAL A 128 -3.46 7.33 -12.07
N VAL A 129 -4.61 6.80 -12.48
CA VAL A 129 -5.29 7.20 -13.72
C VAL A 129 -6.15 8.44 -13.50
N LYS A 130 -6.81 8.53 -12.34
CA LYS A 130 -7.73 9.62 -12.02
C LYS A 130 -7.88 9.81 -10.52
N GLY A 131 -8.21 11.04 -10.12
CA GLY A 131 -8.51 11.43 -8.75
C GLY A 131 -7.26 11.67 -7.91
N ASP A 132 -7.50 12.06 -6.66
CA ASP A 132 -6.47 12.24 -5.63
C ASP A 132 -6.78 11.36 -4.42
N ALA A 133 -5.74 10.89 -3.74
CA ALA A 133 -5.86 10.07 -2.55
C ALA A 133 -4.70 10.26 -1.57
N ILE A 134 -4.97 9.94 -0.31
CA ILE A 134 -4.02 9.91 0.79
C ILE A 134 -4.03 8.50 1.37
N GLY A 135 -2.85 7.87 1.41
CA GLY A 135 -2.69 6.53 1.94
C GLY A 135 -1.59 6.47 2.98
N VAL A 136 -1.76 5.60 3.98
CA VAL A 136 -0.70 5.23 4.90
C VAL A 136 0.18 4.17 4.24
N VAL A 137 1.50 4.34 4.32
CA VAL A 137 2.45 3.34 3.79
C VAL A 137 2.42 2.10 4.68
N VAL A 138 2.17 0.97 4.05
CA VAL A 138 2.04 -0.35 4.69
C VAL A 138 3.30 -1.19 4.43
N ALA A 139 3.82 -1.19 3.19
CA ALA A 139 5.07 -1.89 2.87
C ALA A 139 5.95 -1.08 1.92
N THR A 140 7.27 -1.24 2.05
CA THR A 140 8.29 -0.55 1.25
C THR A 140 9.37 -1.53 0.78
N GLY A 141 9.99 -1.25 -0.37
CA GLY A 141 11.10 -2.06 -0.90
C GLY A 141 10.71 -3.52 -1.14
N ASP A 142 11.58 -4.45 -0.74
CA ASP A 142 11.39 -5.90 -0.94
C ASP A 142 10.17 -6.48 -0.23
N ASN A 143 9.63 -5.77 0.77
CA ASN A 143 8.44 -6.19 1.50
C ASN A 143 7.14 -5.88 0.74
N THR A 144 7.18 -5.03 -0.29
CA THR A 144 6.01 -4.75 -1.14
C THR A 144 5.59 -5.99 -1.92
N VAL A 145 4.32 -6.03 -2.38
CA VAL A 145 3.84 -7.09 -3.29
C VAL A 145 4.72 -7.17 -4.52
N TRP A 146 5.08 -6.01 -5.09
CA TRP A 146 5.96 -5.94 -6.25
C TRP A 146 7.38 -6.46 -5.94
N GLY A 147 7.98 -6.02 -4.83
CA GLY A 147 9.29 -6.47 -4.38
C GLY A 147 9.35 -7.98 -4.13
N GLN A 148 8.31 -8.55 -3.52
CA GLN A 148 8.22 -9.99 -3.30
C GLN A 148 8.02 -10.77 -4.60
N LEU A 149 7.31 -10.23 -5.61
CA LEU A 149 7.21 -10.87 -6.92
C LEU A 149 8.57 -10.96 -7.62
N ILE A 150 9.36 -9.89 -7.55
CA ILE A 150 10.73 -9.85 -8.10
C ILE A 150 11.63 -10.82 -7.33
N SER A 151 11.64 -10.73 -6.00
CA SER A 151 12.49 -11.57 -5.14
C SER A 151 12.22 -13.06 -5.30
N ASN A 152 10.98 -13.44 -5.63
CA ASN A 152 10.58 -14.82 -5.84
C ASN A 152 10.64 -15.25 -7.32
N HIS A 153 11.19 -14.43 -8.22
CA HIS A 153 11.26 -14.70 -9.66
C HIS A 153 9.89 -15.00 -10.30
N LYS A 154 8.82 -14.37 -9.81
CA LYS A 154 7.43 -14.52 -10.31
C LYS A 154 6.99 -13.41 -11.26
N TRP A 155 7.87 -12.44 -11.52
CA TRP A 155 7.65 -11.32 -12.45
C TRP A 155 8.50 -11.51 -13.73
N PRO A 156 7.98 -11.24 -14.95
CA PRO A 156 6.60 -10.85 -15.27
C PRO A 156 5.62 -11.98 -14.98
N LEU A 157 4.39 -11.63 -14.61
CA LEU A 157 3.33 -12.63 -14.47
C LEU A 157 3.18 -13.36 -15.80
N VAL A 158 3.28 -14.70 -15.78
CA VAL A 158 3.14 -15.51 -16.98
C VAL A 158 1.75 -15.25 -17.55
N THR A 159 1.71 -14.51 -18.65
CA THR A 159 0.51 -14.34 -19.44
C THR A 159 0.48 -15.53 -20.41
N ASP A 160 -0.61 -16.29 -20.44
CA ASP A 160 -0.89 -17.30 -21.48
C ASP A 160 -1.15 -16.61 -22.85
N VAL A 161 -0.23 -15.76 -23.29
CA VAL A 161 -0.29 -15.02 -24.56
C VAL A 161 0.31 -15.85 -25.70
N SER A 162 0.90 -17.01 -25.39
CA SER A 162 1.38 -17.97 -26.40
C SER A 162 0.29 -18.57 -27.29
N ASN A 163 -1.00 -18.36 -26.99
CA ASN A 163 -2.10 -18.78 -27.84
C ASN A 163 -2.73 -17.66 -28.68
N ALA A 164 -2.36 -16.39 -28.48
CA ALA A 164 -2.93 -15.27 -29.24
C ALA A 164 -2.01 -14.75 -30.36
N GLU A 165 -0.69 -14.92 -30.21
CA GLU A 165 0.29 -14.50 -31.22
C GLU A 165 0.55 -15.56 -32.30
N SER A 166 0.29 -16.84 -32.01
CA SER A 166 0.42 -17.96 -32.97
C SER A 166 -0.70 -18.00 -34.01
N GLU A 167 -1.90 -17.47 -33.72
CA GLU A 167 -3.00 -17.37 -34.70
C GLU A 167 -2.89 -16.17 -35.64
N ARG A 168 -2.14 -15.12 -35.28
CA ARG A 168 -1.92 -13.96 -36.17
C ARG A 168 -0.92 -14.23 -37.28
N PHE A 169 -0.08 -15.26 -37.16
CA PHE A 169 0.95 -15.58 -38.15
C PHE A 169 0.49 -16.56 -39.24
N ILE A 170 -0.65 -17.23 -39.07
CA ILE A 170 -1.21 -18.17 -40.06
C ILE A 170 -2.21 -17.48 -41.00
N GLY A 171 -2.79 -16.33 -40.61
CA GLY A 171 -3.81 -15.62 -41.39
C GLY A 171 -3.31 -14.76 -42.56
N ASN A 172 -2.01 -14.69 -42.83
CA ASN A 172 -1.44 -13.81 -43.87
C ASN A 172 -0.48 -14.52 -44.84
N LYS A 173 -0.79 -15.78 -45.17
CA LYS A 173 -0.29 -16.44 -46.39
C LYS A 173 -1.47 -16.91 -47.24
N ALA A 174 -1.97 -15.99 -48.05
CA ALA A 174 -2.65 -16.28 -49.30
C ALA A 174 -1.72 -15.86 -50.45
#